data_AF-A0A6A6R4W4-F1
#
_entry.id   AF-A0A6A6R4W4-F1
#
_cell.length_a   1.000
_cell.length_b   1.000
_cell.length_c   1.000
_cell.angle_alpha   90.00
_cell.angle_beta   90.00
_cell.angle_gamma   90.00
#
_symmetry.space_group_name_H-M   'P 1'
#
loop_
_entity.id
_entity.type
_entity.pdbx_description
1 polymer ?
#
loop_
_entity_poly.entity_id
_entity_poly.type
_entity_poly.pdbx_seq_one_letter_code
_entity_poly.pdbx_strand_id
1 'polypeptide(L)'
;MPETLLTAWLRKPTTAVASPTPQPQKKSYATAAAPEPEPVKRDKISSYTPALTLALDSEDVPPSAPPAPPGRPKKPPFSPLRPLPPNITLVAPHTSLLPAFKLLNQSLFPIPYPPAFYAETLADPITASITLFALWHRVAPAATQVAEILSAYCPPDTEETVAEPPPTLIGAVRCRLVHPDDKAARSVGLGSGDKPTLYVATLCVLPTYREHGCASHLVARVVTAAAREHGVGSVTAHVWEANTEGREWYKRRGFVEQGLVEGYYRRLRPSGAVLVKRVVGVQDLVGW
;
A
#
# COMPACT_ATOMS: atom_id res chain seq x y z
N MET A 1 27.86 -12.06 19.43
CA MET A 1 26.44 -12.14 19.78
C MET A 1 25.97 -10.73 20.09
N PRO A 2 25.46 -9.94 19.13
CA PRO A 2 25.04 -8.58 19.42
C PRO A 2 23.59 -8.57 19.93
N GLU A 3 23.41 -7.83 21.02
CA GLU A 3 22.19 -7.68 21.81
C GLU A 3 21.01 -7.09 21.02
N THR A 4 19.84 -7.59 21.34
CA THR A 4 18.54 -7.24 20.76
C THR A 4 18.05 -5.87 21.25
N LEU A 5 17.54 -5.07 20.32
CA LEU A 5 17.04 -3.69 20.43
C LEU A 5 15.76 -3.52 21.28
N LEU A 6 15.61 -4.26 22.38
CA LEU A 6 14.43 -4.20 23.27
C LEU A 6 14.67 -3.42 24.58
N THR A 7 15.90 -3.05 24.92
CA THR A 7 16.24 -2.41 26.20
C THR A 7 16.41 -0.89 26.17
N ALA A 8 16.33 -0.24 25.00
CA ALA A 8 16.56 1.21 24.88
C ALA A 8 15.37 2.11 25.26
N TRP A 9 14.17 1.55 25.48
CA TRP A 9 12.94 2.34 25.67
C TRP A 9 12.44 2.45 27.13
N LEU A 10 13.16 1.88 28.11
CA LEU A 10 12.73 1.81 29.51
C LEU A 10 13.39 2.83 30.46
N ARG A 11 13.85 3.98 29.94
CA ARG A 11 14.35 5.08 30.79
C ARG A 11 13.38 6.27 30.74
N LYS A 12 12.66 6.47 31.86
CA LYS A 12 11.83 7.66 32.12
C LYS A 12 12.71 8.92 32.10
N PRO A 13 12.32 10.00 31.40
CA PRO A 13 12.92 11.30 31.67
C PRO A 13 12.26 11.97 32.89
N THR A 14 13.13 12.44 33.77
CA THR A 14 12.90 13.18 35.02
C THR A 14 12.22 14.53 34.79
N THR A 15 11.38 14.90 35.75
CA THR A 15 10.62 16.15 35.91
C THR A 15 11.51 17.41 35.84
N ALA A 16 11.07 18.44 35.10
CA ALA A 16 11.51 19.82 35.29
C ALA A 16 10.35 20.82 35.07
N VAL A 17 10.39 21.91 35.82
CA VAL A 17 9.32 22.82 36.28
C VAL A 17 8.88 23.88 35.24
N ALA A 18 7.63 24.37 35.37
CA ALA A 18 6.91 25.41 34.60
C ALA A 18 7.60 26.81 34.61
N SER A 19 7.42 27.79 33.70
CA SER A 19 6.25 28.51 33.11
C SER A 19 6.78 29.58 32.08
N PRO A 20 6.02 30.53 31.47
CA PRO A 20 4.59 30.61 31.07
C PRO A 20 4.37 30.93 29.55
N THR A 21 3.10 30.83 29.15
CA THR A 21 2.47 30.99 27.81
C THR A 21 2.53 32.40 27.18
N PRO A 22 2.46 32.51 25.83
CA PRO A 22 1.54 33.47 25.21
C PRO A 22 0.60 32.84 24.16
N GLN A 23 -0.56 33.50 24.00
CA GLN A 23 -1.80 33.08 23.32
C GLN A 23 -1.71 32.70 21.83
N PRO A 24 -2.67 31.90 21.31
CA PRO A 24 -2.63 31.38 19.95
C PRO A 24 -3.19 32.36 18.91
N GLN A 25 -2.38 32.70 17.92
CA GLN A 25 -2.86 33.27 16.66
C GLN A 25 -3.58 32.18 15.85
N LYS A 26 -4.86 32.44 15.50
CA LYS A 26 -5.66 31.61 14.60
C LYS A 26 -5.01 31.58 13.22
N LYS A 27 -4.47 30.42 12.82
CA LYS A 27 -4.15 30.11 11.43
C LYS A 27 -4.92 28.87 11.00
N SER A 28 -5.70 29.05 9.94
CA SER A 28 -6.44 28.05 9.20
C SER A 28 -5.50 26.93 8.73
N TYR A 29 -5.82 25.67 9.05
CA TYR A 29 -5.09 24.50 8.57
C TYR A 29 -5.86 23.83 7.45
N ALA A 30 -5.33 23.96 6.23
CA ALA A 30 -5.76 23.21 5.06
C ALA A 30 -5.24 21.77 5.11
N THR A 31 -6.12 20.85 4.71
CA THR A 31 -6.00 19.39 4.60
C THR A 31 -4.68 18.92 3.99
N ALA A 32 -4.03 17.95 4.65
CA ALA A 32 -2.85 17.26 4.16
C ALA A 32 -3.19 16.29 3.02
N ALA A 33 -3.24 16.82 1.80
CA ALA A 33 -2.86 16.09 0.60
C ALA A 33 -1.32 16.07 0.48
N ALA A 34 -0.78 15.06 -0.17
CA ALA A 34 0.65 15.03 -0.54
C ALA A 34 1.01 16.31 -1.30
N PRO A 35 2.20 16.89 -1.07
CA PRO A 35 2.58 18.17 -1.67
C PRO A 35 2.86 18.04 -3.16
N GLU A 36 2.37 19.01 -3.91
CA GLU A 36 2.57 19.23 -5.34
C GLU A 36 4.01 19.73 -5.62
N PRO A 37 4.73 19.22 -6.64
CA PRO A 37 5.97 19.82 -7.10
C PRO A 37 5.70 20.96 -8.09
N GLU A 38 6.28 22.14 -7.79
CA GLU A 38 6.32 23.30 -8.68
C GLU A 38 7.12 23.01 -9.98
N PRO A 39 6.76 23.61 -11.13
CA PRO A 39 7.41 23.34 -12.40
C PRO A 39 8.76 24.09 -12.53
N VAL A 40 9.86 23.34 -12.58
CA VAL A 40 11.19 23.88 -12.93
C VAL A 40 11.34 23.96 -14.46
N LYS A 41 11.76 25.14 -14.93
CA LYS A 41 11.94 25.52 -16.33
C LYS A 41 13.01 24.65 -17.01
N ARG A 42 12.70 24.19 -18.24
CA ARG A 42 13.62 23.52 -19.16
C ARG A 42 14.51 24.54 -19.84
N ASP A 43 15.83 24.35 -19.77
CA ASP A 43 16.78 24.96 -20.71
C ASP A 43 17.30 23.91 -21.71
N LYS A 44 17.62 24.44 -22.90
CA LYS A 44 17.81 23.76 -24.19
C LYS A 44 19.28 23.38 -24.46
N ILE A 45 19.43 22.38 -25.35
CA ILE A 45 20.56 22.09 -26.27
C ILE A 45 21.82 21.47 -25.65
N SER A 46 22.16 20.25 -26.11
CA SER A 46 23.44 20.02 -26.81
C SER A 46 23.43 18.69 -27.55
N SER A 47 23.55 18.77 -28.86
CA SER A 47 23.78 17.71 -29.83
C SER A 47 25.23 17.27 -29.82
N TYR A 48 25.53 15.98 -29.68
CA TYR A 48 26.81 15.42 -30.13
C TYR A 48 26.66 13.97 -30.60
N THR A 49 26.79 13.80 -31.91
CA THR A 49 27.35 12.61 -32.57
C THR A 49 28.86 12.83 -32.72
N PRO A 50 29.67 11.76 -32.81
CA PRO A 50 30.23 11.48 -34.12
C PRO A 50 30.27 9.98 -34.47
N ALA A 51 30.17 9.75 -35.78
CA ALA A 51 30.45 8.49 -36.45
C ALA A 51 31.97 8.26 -36.57
N LEU A 52 32.38 6.99 -36.62
CA LEU A 52 33.60 6.56 -37.29
C LEU A 52 33.39 5.12 -37.81
N THR A 53 33.59 4.99 -39.12
CA THR A 53 33.54 3.77 -39.94
C THR A 53 34.98 3.44 -40.35
N LEU A 54 35.36 2.15 -40.35
CA LEU A 54 36.41 1.49 -41.17
C LEU A 54 36.46 0.02 -40.69
N ALA A 55 35.84 -0.94 -41.38
CA ALA A 55 36.26 -1.65 -42.60
C ALA A 55 37.12 -2.90 -42.32
N LEU A 56 36.51 -4.06 -42.65
CA LEU A 56 37.03 -5.30 -43.23
C LEU A 56 38.15 -6.08 -42.50
N ASP A 57 37.80 -7.28 -42.04
CA ASP A 57 38.43 -8.50 -42.56
C ASP A 57 37.43 -9.67 -42.53
N SER A 58 37.40 -10.43 -43.63
CA SER A 58 36.57 -11.60 -43.87
C SER A 58 37.38 -12.87 -43.63
N GLU A 59 36.86 -13.81 -42.85
CA GLU A 59 37.15 -15.24 -43.06
C GLU A 59 35.88 -16.08 -42.86
N ASP A 60 35.79 -17.09 -43.72
CA ASP A 60 34.65 -17.90 -44.13
C ASP A 60 34.43 -19.08 -43.15
N VAL A 61 33.22 -19.24 -42.58
CA VAL A 61 32.83 -20.42 -41.79
C VAL A 61 31.35 -20.77 -42.09
N PRO A 62 31.00 -22.05 -42.38
CA PRO A 62 29.69 -22.46 -42.90
C PRO A 62 28.54 -22.36 -41.86
N PRO A 63 27.26 -22.35 -42.30
CA PRO A 63 26.15 -21.91 -41.47
C PRO A 63 25.74 -22.96 -40.43
N SER A 64 26.01 -22.69 -39.16
CA SER A 64 25.38 -23.38 -38.03
C SER A 64 24.08 -22.66 -37.65
N ALA A 65 23.03 -23.45 -37.40
CA ALA A 65 21.66 -23.03 -37.14
C ALA A 65 21.54 -21.88 -36.10
N PRO A 66 20.51 -21.01 -36.21
CA PRO A 66 20.34 -19.90 -35.29
C PRO A 66 20.16 -20.40 -33.85
N PRO A 67 20.85 -19.82 -32.85
CA PRO A 67 20.62 -20.14 -31.46
C PRO A 67 19.18 -19.73 -31.09
N ALA A 68 18.45 -20.67 -30.49
CA ALA A 68 17.11 -20.45 -29.98
C ALA A 68 17.09 -19.25 -29.02
N PRO A 69 16.03 -18.41 -29.04
CA PRO A 69 15.93 -17.26 -28.15
C PRO A 69 15.99 -17.72 -26.68
N PRO A 70 16.63 -16.93 -25.78
CA PRO A 70 16.71 -17.29 -24.38
C PRO A 70 15.30 -17.48 -23.82
N GLY A 71 15.05 -18.70 -23.33
CA GLY A 71 13.76 -19.12 -22.83
C GLY A 71 13.26 -18.16 -21.75
N ARG A 72 12.08 -17.58 -21.97
CA ARG A 72 11.32 -16.93 -20.91
C ARG A 72 11.24 -17.89 -19.71
N PRO A 73 11.42 -17.42 -18.47
CA PRO A 73 11.14 -18.25 -17.31
C PRO A 73 9.68 -18.74 -17.37
N LYS A 74 9.51 -20.05 -17.58
CA LYS A 74 8.23 -20.76 -17.65
C LYS A 74 7.62 -20.96 -16.25
N LYS A 75 7.40 -19.87 -15.50
CA LYS A 75 6.37 -19.92 -14.46
C LYS A 75 5.08 -19.44 -15.12
N PRO A 76 3.97 -20.21 -15.06
CA PRO A 76 2.69 -19.63 -15.43
C PRO A 76 2.52 -18.34 -14.58
N PRO A 77 1.98 -17.24 -15.13
CA PRO A 77 1.78 -16.01 -14.38
C PRO A 77 0.81 -16.16 -13.18
N PHE A 78 0.26 -17.35 -13.00
CA PHE A 78 -0.96 -17.60 -12.27
C PHE A 78 -0.73 -18.78 -11.33
N SER A 79 -0.46 -18.48 -10.07
CA SER A 79 -0.73 -19.41 -8.99
C SER A 79 -1.96 -18.85 -8.26
N PRO A 80 -3.06 -19.60 -8.15
CA PRO A 80 -4.21 -19.17 -7.35
C PRO A 80 -3.73 -18.84 -5.93
N LEU A 81 -4.40 -17.88 -5.27
CA LEU A 81 -4.01 -17.53 -3.91
C LEU A 81 -4.23 -18.75 -3.02
N ARG A 82 -3.22 -19.10 -2.22
CA ARG A 82 -3.41 -20.12 -1.19
C ARG A 82 -4.57 -19.68 -0.27
N PRO A 83 -5.46 -20.60 0.14
CA PRO A 83 -6.55 -20.26 1.06
C PRO A 83 -6.02 -19.56 2.31
N LEU A 84 -6.78 -18.58 2.82
CA LEU A 84 -6.48 -17.98 4.11
C LEU A 84 -6.64 -19.03 5.23
N PRO A 85 -5.83 -18.95 6.30
CA PRO A 85 -6.11 -19.69 7.52
C PRO A 85 -7.55 -19.44 8.00
N PRO A 86 -8.26 -20.45 8.52
CA PRO A 86 -9.66 -20.32 8.93
C PRO A 86 -9.85 -19.33 10.09
N ASN A 87 -8.79 -19.06 10.85
CA ASN A 87 -8.74 -18.06 11.91
C ASN A 87 -8.62 -16.61 11.41
N ILE A 88 -8.44 -16.39 10.09
CA ILE A 88 -8.37 -15.05 9.50
C ILE A 88 -9.64 -14.77 8.71
N THR A 89 -10.37 -13.72 9.09
CA THR A 89 -11.54 -13.25 8.35
C THR A 89 -11.28 -11.86 7.79
N LEU A 90 -11.69 -11.63 6.54
CA LEU A 90 -11.68 -10.31 5.94
C LEU A 90 -13.05 -9.65 6.12
N VAL A 91 -13.06 -8.41 6.58
CA VAL A 91 -14.28 -7.67 6.93
C VAL A 91 -14.26 -6.26 6.35
N ALA A 92 -15.45 -5.72 6.11
CA ALA A 92 -15.63 -4.30 5.76
C ALA A 92 -15.21 -3.41 6.94
N PRO A 93 -14.85 -2.13 6.69
CA PRO A 93 -14.55 -1.21 7.76
C PRO A 93 -15.78 -1.00 8.67
N HIS A 94 -15.55 -0.94 9.97
CA HIS A 94 -16.59 -0.73 10.98
C HIS A 94 -16.11 0.27 12.03
N THR A 95 -17.04 1.04 12.62
CA THR A 95 -16.73 2.11 13.58
C THR A 95 -15.90 1.63 14.76
N SER A 96 -16.26 0.46 15.31
CA SER A 96 -15.57 -0.11 16.47
C SER A 96 -14.13 -0.57 16.18
N LEU A 97 -13.77 -0.76 14.89
CA LEU A 97 -12.43 -1.16 14.47
C LEU A 97 -11.51 0.03 14.16
N LEU A 98 -12.03 1.25 14.03
CA LEU A 98 -11.21 2.42 13.70
C LEU A 98 -10.11 2.73 14.73
N PRO A 99 -10.34 2.63 16.06
CA PRO A 99 -9.27 2.80 17.04
C PRO A 99 -8.13 1.78 16.84
N ALA A 100 -8.48 0.51 16.65
CA ALA A 100 -7.51 -0.55 16.39
C ALA A 100 -6.75 -0.32 15.07
N PHE A 101 -7.43 0.15 14.02
CA PHE A 101 -6.81 0.46 12.72
C PHE A 101 -5.80 1.63 12.84
N LYS A 102 -6.14 2.66 13.63
CA LYS A 102 -5.22 3.76 13.93
C LYS A 102 -3.98 3.28 14.66
N LEU A 103 -4.14 2.45 15.69
CA LEU A 103 -3.02 1.87 16.44
C LEU A 103 -2.16 0.97 15.54
N LEU A 104 -2.79 0.14 14.71
CA LEU A 104 -2.11 -0.72 13.75
C LEU A 104 -1.20 0.10 12.83
N ASN A 105 -1.72 1.18 12.23
CA ASN A 105 -0.92 2.05 11.37
C ASN A 105 0.22 2.74 12.13
N GLN A 106 -0.03 3.26 13.34
CA GLN A 106 0.99 3.91 14.16
C GLN A 106 2.11 2.94 14.58
N SER A 107 1.80 1.66 14.73
CA SER A 107 2.79 0.63 15.06
C SER A 107 3.66 0.19 13.88
N LEU A 108 3.13 0.28 12.64
CA LEU A 108 3.78 -0.27 11.45
C LEU A 108 4.39 0.78 10.52
N PHE A 109 3.97 2.04 10.62
CA PHE A 109 4.44 3.10 9.74
C PHE A 109 5.17 4.21 10.50
N PRO A 110 6.30 4.70 9.96
CA PRO A 110 7.06 5.78 10.60
C PRO A 110 6.38 7.15 10.49
N ILE A 111 5.40 7.31 9.59
CA ILE A 111 4.65 8.55 9.42
C ILE A 111 3.20 8.34 9.87
N PRO A 112 2.70 9.11 10.85
CA PRO A 112 1.31 9.01 11.27
C PRO A 112 0.39 9.62 10.22
N TYR A 113 -0.77 8.98 10.01
CA TYR A 113 -1.85 9.52 9.20
C TYR A 113 -2.69 10.54 9.99
N PRO A 114 -3.24 11.58 9.32
CA PRO A 114 -4.09 12.59 9.98
C PRO A 114 -5.45 12.00 10.40
N PRO A 115 -6.17 12.60 11.37
CA PRO A 115 -7.49 12.11 11.80
C PRO A 115 -8.52 11.98 10.66
N ALA A 116 -8.51 12.93 9.70
CA ALA A 116 -9.40 12.92 8.55
C ALA A 116 -9.27 11.64 7.69
N PHE A 117 -8.07 11.07 7.60
CA PHE A 117 -7.82 9.82 6.88
C PHE A 117 -8.66 8.66 7.45
N TYR A 118 -8.74 8.59 8.79
CA TYR A 118 -9.52 7.56 9.48
C TYR A 118 -11.01 7.84 9.38
N ALA A 119 -11.45 9.09 9.60
CA ALA A 119 -12.85 9.47 9.51
C ALA A 119 -13.45 9.20 8.11
N GLU A 120 -12.71 9.54 7.05
CA GLU A 120 -13.12 9.31 5.66
C GLU A 120 -13.27 7.82 5.32
N THR A 121 -12.62 6.92 6.07
CA THR A 121 -12.71 5.48 5.83
C THR A 121 -14.14 4.94 5.95
N LEU A 122 -14.99 5.58 6.76
CA LEU A 122 -16.42 5.27 6.89
C LEU A 122 -17.32 6.34 6.30
N ALA A 123 -16.89 7.60 6.31
CA ALA A 123 -17.72 8.71 5.84
C ALA A 123 -17.88 8.76 4.32
N ASP A 124 -16.90 8.27 3.56
CA ASP A 124 -17.01 8.16 2.10
C ASP A 124 -17.44 6.74 1.70
N PRO A 125 -18.65 6.56 1.11
CA PRO A 125 -19.16 5.24 0.71
C PRO A 125 -18.26 4.51 -0.29
N ILE A 126 -17.60 5.24 -1.19
CA ILE A 126 -16.69 4.65 -2.18
C ILE A 126 -15.45 4.12 -1.46
N THR A 127 -14.78 4.94 -0.65
CA THR A 127 -13.63 4.49 0.16
C THR A 127 -14.00 3.30 1.04
N ALA A 128 -15.20 3.29 1.65
CA ALA A 128 -15.66 2.20 2.48
C ALA A 128 -15.82 0.88 1.69
N SER A 129 -16.34 0.92 0.46
CA SER A 129 -16.52 -0.28 -0.38
C SER A 129 -15.20 -0.90 -0.87
N ILE A 130 -14.14 -0.07 -0.99
CA ILE A 130 -12.79 -0.49 -1.42
C ILE A 130 -11.76 -0.54 -0.28
N THR A 131 -12.23 -0.61 0.96
CA THR A 131 -11.40 -0.82 2.16
C THR A 131 -11.73 -2.18 2.78
N LEU A 132 -10.71 -2.90 3.24
CA LEU A 132 -10.89 -4.17 3.95
C LEU A 132 -9.94 -4.28 5.13
N PHE A 133 -10.43 -4.91 6.18
CA PHE A 133 -9.70 -5.24 7.39
C PHE A 133 -9.55 -6.76 7.54
N ALA A 134 -8.48 -7.19 8.19
CA ALA A 134 -8.22 -8.59 8.50
C ALA A 134 -8.21 -8.79 10.01
N LEU A 135 -9.10 -9.66 10.48
CA LEU A 135 -9.23 -10.03 11.88
C LEU A 135 -8.65 -11.42 12.12
N TRP A 136 -7.89 -11.57 13.20
CA TRP A 136 -7.48 -12.86 13.73
C TRP A 136 -8.39 -13.28 14.88
N HIS A 137 -8.82 -14.52 14.83
CA HIS A 137 -9.67 -15.15 15.85
C HIS A 137 -8.91 -16.27 16.54
N ARG A 138 -9.00 -16.36 17.87
CA ARG A 138 -8.42 -17.48 18.62
C ARG A 138 -9.06 -18.81 18.23
N VAL A 139 -10.38 -18.81 18.07
CA VAL A 139 -11.18 -19.92 17.56
C VAL A 139 -11.75 -19.49 16.21
N ALA A 140 -11.59 -20.32 15.18
CA ALA A 140 -12.08 -20.01 13.84
C ALA A 140 -13.62 -19.84 13.86
N PRO A 141 -14.16 -18.69 13.46
CA PRO A 141 -15.60 -18.45 13.50
C PRO A 141 -16.29 -19.13 12.30
N ALA A 142 -17.56 -19.52 12.49
CA ALA A 142 -18.42 -19.81 11.34
C ALA A 142 -18.69 -18.51 10.55
N ALA A 143 -18.95 -18.62 9.25
CA ALA A 143 -19.18 -17.45 8.40
C ALA A 143 -20.35 -16.56 8.89
N THR A 144 -21.38 -17.17 9.49
CA THR A 144 -22.55 -16.48 10.07
C THR A 144 -22.20 -15.68 11.32
N GLN A 145 -21.18 -16.09 12.07
CA GLN A 145 -20.78 -15.45 13.33
C GLN A 145 -19.97 -14.17 13.12
N VAL A 146 -19.38 -13.97 11.93
CA VAL A 146 -18.50 -12.81 11.68
C VAL A 146 -19.24 -11.49 11.85
N ALA A 147 -20.50 -11.40 11.40
CA ALA A 147 -21.32 -10.19 11.56
C ALA A 147 -21.66 -9.91 13.03
N GLU A 148 -21.99 -10.96 13.79
CA GLU A 148 -22.27 -10.86 15.23
C GLU A 148 -21.02 -10.41 16.00
N ILE A 149 -19.85 -10.98 15.68
CA ILE A 149 -18.57 -10.60 16.27
C ILE A 149 -18.24 -9.13 16.00
N LEU A 150 -18.50 -8.63 14.79
CA LEU A 150 -18.29 -7.22 14.46
C LEU A 150 -19.22 -6.29 15.24
N SER A 151 -20.49 -6.70 15.40
CA SER A 151 -21.47 -5.94 16.18
C SER A 151 -21.15 -5.93 17.68
N ALA A 152 -20.61 -7.02 18.20
CA ALA A 152 -20.19 -7.17 19.59
C ALA A 152 -18.75 -6.67 19.84
N TYR A 153 -18.04 -6.21 18.81
CA TYR A 153 -16.65 -5.80 18.95
C TYR A 153 -16.53 -4.57 19.84
N CYS A 154 -15.99 -4.80 21.03
CA CYS A 154 -15.65 -3.75 21.99
C CYS A 154 -14.12 -3.53 21.97
N PRO A 155 -13.64 -2.27 21.88
CA PRO A 155 -12.21 -1.99 21.99
C PRO A 155 -11.65 -2.49 23.32
N PRO A 156 -10.38 -2.93 23.36
CA PRO A 156 -9.75 -3.51 24.55
C PRO A 156 -9.64 -2.54 25.75
N ASP A 157 -9.83 -1.24 25.54
CA ASP A 157 -9.79 -0.21 26.59
C ASP A 157 -11.13 -0.07 27.35
N THR A 158 -12.17 -0.80 26.95
CA THR A 158 -13.47 -0.81 27.63
C THR A 158 -13.45 -1.92 28.69
N GLU A 159 -13.58 -1.55 29.97
CA GLU A 159 -13.62 -2.48 31.11
C GLU A 159 -14.92 -3.32 31.16
N GLU A 160 -15.21 -4.07 30.09
CA GLU A 160 -16.27 -5.07 30.09
C GLU A 160 -15.65 -6.46 30.25
N THR A 161 -16.13 -7.21 31.25
CA THR A 161 -15.81 -8.63 31.45
C THR A 161 -16.44 -9.47 30.35
N VAL A 162 -15.85 -9.44 29.15
CA VAL A 162 -16.21 -10.34 28.06
C VAL A 162 -15.61 -11.72 28.37
N ALA A 163 -16.43 -12.78 28.29
CA ALA A 163 -16.01 -14.15 28.58
C ALA A 163 -14.90 -14.67 27.64
N GLU A 164 -14.79 -14.09 26.44
CA GLU A 164 -13.76 -14.38 25.44
C GLU A 164 -13.17 -13.07 24.91
N PRO A 165 -11.84 -12.96 24.74
CA PRO A 165 -11.22 -11.74 24.26
C PRO A 165 -11.60 -11.47 22.79
N PRO A 166 -11.82 -10.20 22.41
CA PRO A 166 -12.23 -9.84 21.07
C PRO A 166 -11.17 -10.23 20.02
N PRO A 167 -11.56 -10.43 18.75
CA PRO A 167 -10.61 -10.71 17.69
C PRO A 167 -9.59 -9.57 17.55
N THR A 168 -8.39 -9.90 17.09
CA THR A 168 -7.34 -8.90 16.91
C THR A 168 -7.35 -8.38 15.48
N LEU A 169 -7.32 -7.06 15.30
CA LEU A 169 -7.08 -6.47 13.98
C LEU A 169 -5.60 -6.65 13.61
N ILE A 170 -5.33 -7.50 12.64
CA ILE A 170 -3.96 -7.90 12.25
C ILE A 170 -3.50 -7.29 10.94
N GLY A 171 -4.42 -6.77 10.13
CA GLY A 171 -4.09 -6.19 8.83
C GLY A 171 -5.21 -5.32 8.27
N ALA A 172 -4.85 -4.45 7.34
CA ALA A 172 -5.78 -3.57 6.67
C ALA A 172 -5.27 -3.18 5.29
N VAL A 173 -6.21 -2.98 4.36
CA VAL A 173 -5.99 -2.24 3.13
C VAL A 173 -7.02 -1.12 3.05
N ARG A 174 -6.56 0.11 2.83
CA ARG A 174 -7.41 1.25 2.53
C ARG A 174 -7.03 1.78 1.16
N CYS A 175 -8.01 1.89 0.28
CA CYS A 175 -7.81 2.43 -1.05
C CYS A 175 -8.55 3.75 -1.24
N ARG A 176 -8.25 4.43 -2.35
CA ARG A 176 -9.02 5.54 -2.90
C ARG A 176 -9.20 5.31 -4.40
N LEU A 177 -10.36 5.68 -4.92
CA LEU A 177 -10.57 5.77 -6.35
C LEU A 177 -9.95 7.08 -6.86
N VAL A 178 -9.18 7.01 -7.94
CA VAL A 178 -8.63 8.19 -8.60
C VAL A 178 -9.05 8.17 -10.06
N HIS A 179 -9.83 9.17 -10.46
CA HIS A 179 -10.26 9.39 -11.83
C HIS A 179 -9.20 10.17 -12.62
N PRO A 180 -9.14 10.01 -13.95
CA PRO A 180 -8.24 10.78 -14.81
C PRO A 180 -8.37 12.30 -14.68
N ASP A 181 -9.57 12.78 -14.35
CA ASP A 181 -9.89 14.21 -14.22
C ASP A 181 -9.58 14.75 -12.82
N ASP A 182 -9.21 13.89 -11.87
CA ASP A 182 -8.86 14.31 -10.53
C ASP A 182 -7.51 15.02 -10.52
N LYS A 183 -7.35 16.00 -9.63
CA LYS A 183 -6.05 16.66 -9.40
C LYS A 183 -4.95 15.65 -9.04
N ALA A 184 -5.32 14.53 -8.41
CA ALA A 184 -4.41 13.47 -8.02
C ALA A 184 -3.97 12.56 -9.19
N ALA A 185 -4.64 12.59 -10.35
CA ALA A 185 -4.40 11.70 -11.48
C ALA A 185 -2.93 11.67 -11.93
N ARG A 186 -2.31 12.84 -12.05
CA ARG A 186 -0.90 12.96 -12.45
C ARG A 186 0.05 12.27 -11.48
N SER A 187 -0.22 12.35 -10.17
CA SER A 187 0.62 11.72 -9.14
C SER A 187 0.62 10.20 -9.20
N VAL A 188 -0.40 9.60 -9.83
CA VAL A 188 -0.54 8.15 -10.00
C VAL A 188 -0.32 7.71 -11.46
N GLY A 189 0.20 8.61 -12.31
CA GLY A 189 0.48 8.30 -13.71
C GLY A 189 -0.77 7.97 -14.53
N LEU A 190 -1.85 8.73 -14.31
CA LEU A 190 -3.05 8.74 -15.15
C LEU A 190 -3.06 9.97 -16.08
N GLY A 191 -3.48 9.75 -17.32
CA GLY A 191 -3.71 10.77 -18.33
C GLY A 191 -5.16 10.79 -18.83
N SER A 192 -5.49 11.82 -19.63
CA SER A 192 -6.82 11.92 -20.25
C SER A 192 -7.11 10.70 -21.13
N GLY A 193 -8.29 10.10 -20.95
CA GLY A 193 -8.70 8.88 -21.66
C GLY A 193 -8.36 7.56 -20.97
N ASP A 194 -7.58 7.59 -19.88
CA ASP A 194 -7.34 6.39 -19.07
C ASP A 194 -8.61 5.97 -18.30
N LYS A 195 -8.65 4.71 -17.88
CA LYS A 195 -9.63 4.26 -16.87
C LYS A 195 -9.20 4.72 -15.47
N PRO A 196 -10.14 4.84 -14.50
CA PRO A 196 -9.78 5.11 -13.11
C PRO A 196 -8.77 4.10 -12.56
N THR A 197 -7.96 4.52 -11.58
CA THR A 197 -7.03 3.64 -10.85
C THR A 197 -7.46 3.46 -9.41
N LEU A 198 -7.27 2.26 -8.88
CA LEU A 198 -7.37 1.98 -7.46
C LEU A 198 -6.06 2.35 -6.79
N TYR A 199 -6.03 3.46 -6.08
CA TYR A 199 -4.86 3.89 -5.32
C TYR A 199 -4.83 3.24 -3.94
N VAL A 200 -3.83 2.41 -3.67
CA VAL A 200 -3.61 1.80 -2.35
C VAL A 200 -2.95 2.85 -1.45
N ALA A 201 -3.75 3.45 -0.57
CA ALA A 201 -3.27 4.48 0.35
C ALA A 201 -2.50 3.90 1.53
N THR A 202 -2.96 2.74 2.02
CA THR A 202 -2.32 1.99 3.09
C THR A 202 -2.54 0.49 2.88
N LEU A 203 -1.48 -0.29 3.06
CA LEU A 203 -1.52 -1.75 3.14
C LEU A 203 -0.59 -2.19 4.26
N CYS A 204 -1.13 -2.80 5.30
CA CYS A 204 -0.35 -3.23 6.45
C CYS A 204 -0.84 -4.57 6.98
N VAL A 205 0.12 -5.38 7.45
CA VAL A 205 -0.12 -6.61 8.19
C VAL A 205 0.94 -6.72 9.27
N LEU A 206 0.51 -7.03 10.50
CA LEU A 206 1.40 -7.28 11.63
C LEU A 206 2.46 -8.33 11.26
N PRO A 207 3.75 -8.14 11.60
CA PRO A 207 4.84 -9.03 11.20
C PRO A 207 4.59 -10.51 11.48
N THR A 208 4.02 -10.84 12.65
CA THR A 208 3.70 -12.22 13.06
C THR A 208 2.65 -12.92 12.18
N TYR A 209 1.89 -12.17 11.40
CA TYR A 209 0.85 -12.67 10.50
C TYR A 209 1.20 -12.50 9.01
N ARG A 210 2.41 -12.02 8.71
CA ARG A 210 2.92 -11.98 7.33
C ARG A 210 3.13 -13.40 6.80
N GLU A 211 3.29 -13.52 5.49
CA GLU A 211 3.52 -14.80 4.79
C GLU A 211 2.34 -15.79 4.77
N HIS A 212 1.27 -15.52 5.51
CA HIS A 212 0.01 -16.28 5.50
C HIS A 212 -0.99 -15.83 4.41
N GLY A 213 -0.53 -15.04 3.43
CA GLY A 213 -1.36 -14.60 2.30
C GLY A 213 -2.34 -13.45 2.60
N CYS A 214 -2.43 -12.98 3.86
CA CYS A 214 -3.37 -11.92 4.29
C CYS A 214 -3.36 -10.69 3.38
N ALA A 215 -2.18 -10.07 3.16
CA ALA A 215 -2.06 -8.90 2.31
C ALA A 215 -2.47 -9.16 0.86
N SER A 216 -2.19 -10.36 0.33
CA SER A 216 -2.58 -10.73 -1.03
C SER A 216 -4.09 -10.81 -1.16
N HIS A 217 -4.76 -11.45 -0.20
CA HIS A 217 -6.22 -11.57 -0.20
C HIS A 217 -6.91 -10.22 0.00
N LEU A 218 -6.39 -9.36 0.89
CA LEU A 218 -6.87 -7.99 1.06
C LEU A 218 -6.85 -7.23 -0.27
N VAL A 219 -5.70 -7.21 -0.95
CA VAL A 219 -5.55 -6.52 -2.25
C VAL A 219 -6.41 -7.16 -3.33
N ALA A 220 -6.41 -8.49 -3.46
CA ALA A 220 -7.21 -9.18 -4.46
C ALA A 220 -8.70 -8.83 -4.35
N ARG A 221 -9.25 -8.85 -3.13
CA ARG A 221 -10.66 -8.57 -2.88
C ARG A 221 -11.05 -7.12 -3.21
N VAL A 222 -10.26 -6.13 -2.80
CA VAL A 222 -10.55 -4.72 -3.12
C VAL A 222 -10.35 -4.43 -4.61
N VAL A 223 -9.41 -5.09 -5.28
CA VAL A 223 -9.22 -4.96 -6.72
C VAL A 223 -10.41 -5.54 -7.47
N THR A 224 -10.88 -6.73 -7.10
CA THR A 224 -12.08 -7.33 -7.71
C THR A 224 -13.31 -6.44 -7.51
N ALA A 225 -13.53 -5.93 -6.30
CA ALA A 225 -14.63 -5.01 -6.01
C ALA A 225 -14.53 -3.73 -6.86
N ALA A 226 -13.38 -3.05 -6.85
CA ALA A 226 -13.18 -1.81 -7.60
C ALA A 226 -13.26 -1.99 -9.12
N ALA A 227 -12.80 -3.13 -9.65
CA ALA A 227 -12.90 -3.43 -11.07
C ALA A 227 -14.36 -3.63 -11.50
N ARG A 228 -15.17 -4.31 -10.67
CA ARG A 228 -16.60 -4.58 -10.95
C ARG A 228 -17.48 -3.36 -10.75
N GLU A 229 -17.27 -2.61 -9.67
CA GLU A 229 -18.18 -1.54 -9.23
C GLU A 229 -17.77 -0.16 -9.74
N HIS A 230 -16.48 0.05 -10.04
CA HIS A 230 -15.93 1.36 -10.40
C HIS A 230 -15.16 1.37 -11.72
N GLY A 231 -15.13 0.26 -12.45
CA GLY A 231 -14.52 0.18 -13.78
C GLY A 231 -13.01 0.46 -13.78
N VAL A 232 -12.33 0.22 -12.65
CA VAL A 232 -10.90 0.48 -12.50
C VAL A 232 -10.08 -0.34 -13.50
N GLY A 233 -9.15 0.33 -14.21
CA GLY A 233 -8.25 -0.30 -15.18
C GLY A 233 -6.86 -0.59 -14.64
N SER A 234 -6.47 -0.02 -13.51
CA SER A 234 -5.16 -0.26 -12.90
C SER A 234 -5.17 -0.08 -11.38
N VAL A 235 -4.13 -0.60 -10.72
CA VAL A 235 -3.90 -0.47 -9.28
C VAL A 235 -2.56 0.21 -9.09
N THR A 236 -2.50 1.23 -8.23
CA THR A 236 -1.29 2.02 -8.00
C THR A 236 -0.97 2.16 -6.51
N ALA A 237 0.31 2.32 -6.18
CA ALA A 237 0.75 2.63 -4.83
C ALA A 237 2.07 3.42 -4.86
N HIS A 238 2.28 4.27 -3.87
CA HIS A 238 3.60 4.85 -3.59
C HIS A 238 4.27 4.00 -2.52
N VAL A 239 5.45 3.47 -2.83
CA VAL A 239 6.24 2.66 -1.90
C VAL A 239 7.53 3.40 -1.57
N TRP A 240 7.83 3.55 -0.29
CA TRP A 240 9.07 4.20 0.13
C TRP A 240 10.30 3.53 -0.52
N GLU A 241 11.22 4.32 -1.08
CA GLU A 241 12.30 3.79 -1.92
C GLU A 241 13.22 2.79 -1.17
N ALA A 242 13.41 3.02 0.13
CA ALA A 242 14.19 2.15 1.02
C ALA A 242 13.40 0.91 1.50
N ASN A 243 12.09 0.84 1.25
CA ASN A 243 11.27 -0.34 1.55
C ASN A 243 11.42 -1.40 0.44
N THR A 244 12.59 -2.04 0.40
CA THR A 244 12.92 -3.09 -0.57
C THR A 244 11.98 -4.30 -0.46
N GLU A 245 11.60 -4.68 0.76
CA GLU A 245 10.63 -5.77 1.02
C GLU A 245 9.28 -5.47 0.35
N GLY A 246 8.74 -4.26 0.56
CA GLY A 246 7.49 -3.82 -0.03
C GLY A 246 7.55 -3.77 -1.56
N ARG A 247 8.63 -3.21 -2.12
CA ARG A 247 8.83 -3.15 -3.58
C ARG A 247 8.85 -4.54 -4.21
N GLU A 248 9.61 -5.48 -3.63
CA GLU A 248 9.66 -6.86 -4.10
C GLU A 248 8.32 -7.60 -3.89
N TRP A 249 7.57 -7.26 -2.83
CA TRP A 249 6.23 -7.79 -2.60
C TRP A 249 5.26 -7.39 -3.72
N TYR A 250 5.26 -6.13 -4.13
CA TYR A 250 4.44 -5.63 -5.24
C TYR A 250 4.90 -6.24 -6.57
N LYS A 251 6.21 -6.26 -6.83
CA LYS A 251 6.78 -6.83 -8.07
C LYS A 251 6.40 -8.29 -8.27
N ARG A 252 6.49 -9.12 -7.23
CA ARG A 252 6.06 -10.54 -7.27
C ARG A 252 4.58 -10.73 -7.59
N ARG A 253 3.77 -9.68 -7.49
CA ARG A 253 2.33 -9.66 -7.80
C ARG A 253 2.01 -8.94 -9.10
N GLY A 254 3.01 -8.73 -9.96
CA GLY A 254 2.84 -8.17 -11.30
C GLY A 254 2.76 -6.64 -11.34
N PHE A 255 3.09 -5.96 -10.24
CA PHE A 255 3.29 -4.51 -10.30
C PHE A 255 4.64 -4.18 -10.93
N VAL A 256 4.65 -3.09 -11.70
CA VAL A 256 5.83 -2.56 -12.37
C VAL A 256 6.13 -1.18 -11.79
N GLU A 257 7.40 -0.92 -11.49
CA GLU A 257 7.87 0.40 -11.06
C GLU A 257 7.80 1.38 -12.23
N GLN A 258 7.07 2.48 -12.07
CA GLN A 258 6.86 3.50 -13.09
C GLN A 258 7.87 4.65 -12.99
N GLY A 259 8.44 4.87 -11.80
CA GLY A 259 9.42 5.93 -11.56
C GLY A 259 9.58 6.28 -10.08
N LEU A 260 10.63 7.03 -9.78
CA LEU A 260 10.91 7.59 -8.46
C LEU A 260 10.33 9.01 -8.38
N VAL A 261 9.55 9.26 -7.33
CA VAL A 261 9.06 10.59 -6.95
C VAL A 261 9.91 11.08 -5.79
N GLU A 262 10.85 11.98 -6.08
CA GLU A 262 11.72 12.57 -5.07
C GLU A 262 10.94 13.43 -4.06
N GLY A 263 11.42 13.48 -2.82
CA GLY A 263 10.83 14.32 -1.77
C GLY A 263 9.41 13.95 -1.34
N TYR A 264 8.84 12.83 -1.82
CA TYR A 264 7.47 12.40 -1.52
C TYR A 264 7.23 12.27 0.00
N TYR A 265 8.11 11.53 0.68
CA TYR A 265 8.09 11.37 2.13
C TYR A 265 9.07 12.36 2.79
N ARG A 266 8.64 13.62 2.92
CA ARG A 266 9.46 14.72 3.47
C ARG A 266 10.16 14.41 4.81
N ARG A 267 9.55 13.56 5.64
CA ARG A 267 10.04 13.18 6.98
C ARG A 267 10.93 11.93 7.01
N LEU A 268 11.08 11.23 5.89
CA LEU A 268 11.93 10.04 5.80
C LEU A 268 13.26 10.35 5.11
N ARG A 269 14.28 9.57 5.42
CA ARG A 269 15.56 9.58 4.73
C ARG A 269 15.93 8.14 4.35
N PRO A 270 16.10 7.83 3.06
CA PRO A 270 15.93 8.75 1.92
C PRO A 270 14.44 9.11 1.72
N SER A 271 14.10 10.19 1.00
CA SER A 271 12.74 10.79 1.01
C SER A 271 11.85 10.41 -0.18
N GLY A 272 12.38 9.68 -1.14
CA GLY A 272 11.68 9.32 -2.37
C GLY A 272 10.66 8.21 -2.20
N ALA A 273 9.71 8.15 -3.13
CA ALA A 273 8.74 7.06 -3.26
C ALA A 273 8.74 6.52 -4.67
N VAL A 274 8.77 5.20 -4.82
CA VAL A 274 8.63 4.51 -6.09
C VAL A 274 7.14 4.32 -6.36
N LEU A 275 6.64 4.86 -7.47
CA LEU A 275 5.29 4.60 -7.95
C LEU A 275 5.27 3.20 -8.57
N VAL A 276 4.45 2.31 -8.03
CA VAL A 276 4.21 0.98 -8.60
C VAL A 276 2.81 0.92 -9.22
N LYS A 277 2.69 0.31 -10.39
CA LYS A 277 1.43 0.19 -11.13
C LYS A 277 1.23 -1.23 -11.66
N ARG A 278 0.01 -1.74 -11.57
CA ARG A 278 -0.41 -3.01 -12.18
C ARG A 278 -1.69 -2.80 -12.97
N VAL A 279 -1.76 -3.32 -14.19
CA VAL A 279 -3.00 -3.31 -14.99
C VAL A 279 -3.97 -4.35 -14.45
N VAL A 280 -5.25 -3.99 -14.33
CA VAL A 280 -6.34 -4.91 -13.97
C VAL A 280 -6.67 -5.76 -15.19
N GLY A 281 -6.61 -7.07 -15.04
CA GLY A 281 -6.91 -8.02 -16.11
C GLY A 281 -8.25 -8.74 -15.91
N VAL A 282 -8.63 -9.59 -16.87
CA VAL A 282 -9.85 -10.40 -16.82
C VAL A 282 -9.89 -11.28 -15.56
N GLN A 283 -8.74 -11.79 -15.14
CA GLN A 283 -8.59 -12.61 -13.93
C GLN A 283 -9.01 -11.89 -12.64
N ASP A 284 -8.77 -10.57 -12.56
CA ASP A 284 -9.16 -9.78 -11.40
C ASP A 284 -10.70 -9.65 -11.29
N LEU A 285 -11.43 -9.85 -12.41
CA LEU A 285 -12.89 -9.83 -12.45
C LEU A 285 -13.54 -11.16 -12.06
N VAL A 286 -12.87 -12.30 -12.29
CA VAL A 286 -13.38 -13.63 -11.89
C VAL A 286 -13.06 -13.99 -10.44
N GLY A 287 -12.10 -13.29 -9.81
CA GLY A 287 -11.67 -13.54 -8.43
C GLY A 287 -10.48 -14.52 -8.36
N TRP A 288 -9.80 -14.51 -7.22
CA TRP A 288 -8.58 -15.29 -6.94
C TRP A 288 -8.84 -16.50 -6.03
#